data_AF-A0A7G5IFF4-F1
#
_entry.id   AF-A0A7G5IFF4-F1
#
_cell.length_a   1.000
_cell.length_b   1.000
_cell.length_c   1.000
_cell.angle_alpha   90.00
_cell.angle_beta   90.00
_cell.angle_gamma   90.00
#
_symmetry.space_group_name_H-M   'P 1'
#
loop_
_entity.id
_entity.type
_entity.pdbx_description
1 polymer ?
#
loop_
_entity_poly.entity_id
_entity_poly.type
_entity_poly.pdbx_seq_one_letter_code
_entity_poly.pdbx_strand_id
1 'polypeptide(L)'
;MIRLALKPANFSPYYPKTQHFRLIADARRIWSLSRLIAPIALLGLPLSAHAVSVLQSAQAFAVLGASTVTNTGPTTINGDLGLSPGTSITGSGSITLNGTLHQTDAVAMLAQRDLVIARAALAALPMTTDLTGQVLGTGGTLSRLTPGTYAFSSGALLDGVLTLDAAGDPNAAFLFQVGSTLTTASASSIVVLNGNANTTVYWNVGSSATLGTSTRFAGNILAAQSITLTTGAQILCGRALAAVAAVAAITLDSNIVTANCTTGDFGSYGFSGGPTPATAVPEPHSWALMLLGFGMIGVASRRGRRPQPA
;
A
#
# COMPACT_ATOMS: atom_id res chain seq x y z
N MET A 1 34.48 58.79 -42.05
CA MET A 1 35.45 59.16 -41.00
C MET A 1 34.90 60.38 -40.26
N ILE A 2 34.41 60.21 -39.04
CA ILE A 2 33.69 61.25 -38.28
C ILE A 2 34.35 61.44 -36.89
N ARG A 3 34.73 62.70 -36.65
CA ARG A 3 34.99 63.47 -35.41
C ARG A 3 33.95 63.18 -34.28
N LEU A 4 34.09 63.47 -32.97
CA LEU A 4 34.71 64.56 -32.21
C LEU A 4 34.46 64.32 -30.69
N ALA A 5 35.28 64.97 -29.82
CA ALA A 5 34.94 65.54 -28.49
C ALA A 5 34.69 64.59 -27.28
N LEU A 6 35.12 64.83 -26.03
CA LEU A 6 35.81 65.94 -25.33
C LEU A 6 36.34 65.44 -23.95
N LYS A 7 37.45 66.04 -23.48
CA LYS A 7 38.05 66.03 -22.11
C LYS A 7 37.18 66.91 -21.15
N PRO A 8 37.47 67.14 -19.82
CA PRO A 8 38.60 66.72 -18.98
C PRO A 8 38.31 66.39 -17.48
N ALA A 9 39.38 65.98 -16.79
CA ALA A 9 39.52 65.86 -15.34
C ALA A 9 39.58 67.22 -14.62
N ASN A 10 39.30 67.26 -13.31
CA ASN A 10 39.94 68.22 -12.39
C ASN A 10 39.71 68.00 -10.87
N PHE A 11 40.81 68.25 -10.12
CA PHE A 11 40.98 68.67 -8.71
C PHE A 11 40.82 67.70 -7.51
N SER A 12 41.99 67.38 -6.92
CA SER A 12 42.28 67.22 -5.47
C SER A 12 42.68 68.62 -4.89
N PRO A 13 42.89 68.92 -3.58
CA PRO A 13 42.96 68.11 -2.34
C PRO A 13 42.32 68.74 -1.04
N TYR A 14 42.48 68.04 0.10
CA TYR A 14 42.73 68.56 1.49
C TYR A 14 41.60 68.97 2.49
N TYR A 15 41.34 68.09 3.48
CA TYR A 15 41.22 68.20 4.98
C TYR A 15 40.74 69.52 5.70
N PRO A 16 40.34 69.47 7.00
CA PRO A 16 39.25 68.78 7.74
C PRO A 16 38.41 69.79 8.60
N LYS A 17 37.45 69.34 9.45
CA LYS A 17 37.21 69.82 10.86
C LYS A 17 35.89 69.36 11.50
N THR A 18 36.03 68.65 12.61
CA THR A 18 35.37 68.81 13.94
C THR A 18 34.05 69.58 14.11
N GLN A 19 33.10 68.88 14.77
CA GLN A 19 32.18 69.29 15.87
C GLN A 19 31.17 70.41 15.55
N HIS A 20 29.90 70.41 15.97
CA HIS A 20 29.24 70.05 17.23
C HIS A 20 27.75 69.70 16.87
N PHE A 21 26.88 69.08 17.67
CA PHE A 21 26.42 69.47 19.00
C PHE A 21 25.53 68.36 19.60
N ARG A 22 25.55 68.25 20.92
CA ARG A 22 24.95 67.21 21.79
C ARG A 22 23.52 67.56 22.22
N LEU A 23 22.79 66.58 22.76
CA LEU A 23 22.14 66.56 24.10
C LEU A 23 21.05 65.47 24.12
N ILE A 24 21.28 64.31 24.74
CA ILE A 24 20.85 63.91 26.10
C ILE A 24 19.36 64.16 26.39
N ALA A 25 18.60 63.08 26.53
CA ALA A 25 17.55 62.98 27.55
C ALA A 25 17.23 61.51 27.84
N ASP A 26 17.73 61.05 28.99
CA ASP A 26 17.23 59.92 29.75
C ASP A 26 15.75 60.08 30.13
N ALA A 27 15.15 58.93 30.48
CA ALA A 27 14.25 58.71 31.61
C ALA A 27 12.83 58.21 31.29
N ARG A 28 12.70 56.88 31.43
CA ARG A 28 11.71 56.18 32.29
C ARG A 28 10.28 56.76 32.35
N ARG A 29 9.33 56.03 31.77
CA ARG A 29 7.95 55.80 32.24
C ARG A 29 7.39 54.63 31.41
N ILE A 30 7.41 53.37 31.91
CA ILE A 30 6.34 52.73 32.72
C ILE A 30 4.97 53.12 32.09
N TRP A 31 4.16 52.23 31.50
CA TRP A 31 3.27 51.28 32.18
C TRP A 31 2.74 50.24 31.17
N SER A 32 3.04 48.97 31.44
CA SER A 32 2.20 47.77 31.28
C SER A 32 0.96 47.82 30.36
N LEU A 33 1.01 47.08 29.24
CA LEU A 33 -0.17 46.42 28.66
C LEU A 33 0.19 44.97 28.26
N SER A 34 -0.07 44.08 29.21
CA SER A 34 -0.55 42.70 29.06
C SER A 34 -0.60 42.11 27.65
N ARG A 35 0.39 41.27 27.32
CA ARG A 35 0.30 40.23 26.28
C ARG A 35 0.16 38.87 26.97
N LEU A 36 -1.08 38.42 27.16
CA LEU A 36 -1.39 37.02 27.47
C LEU A 36 -1.43 36.26 26.14
N ILE A 37 -0.29 35.72 25.72
CA ILE A 37 -0.24 34.65 24.73
C ILE A 37 -0.36 33.36 25.53
N ALA A 38 -1.55 32.76 25.56
CA ALA A 38 -1.71 31.41 26.08
C ALA A 38 -1.04 30.42 25.11
N PRO A 39 -0.09 29.57 25.54
CA PRO A 39 0.36 28.47 24.72
C PRO A 39 -0.79 27.46 24.65
N ILE A 40 -1.35 27.26 23.46
CA ILE A 40 -2.17 26.08 23.16
C ILE A 40 -1.22 24.89 23.30
N ALA A 41 -1.33 24.18 24.43
CA ALA A 41 -0.70 22.89 24.61
C ALA A 41 -1.31 21.94 23.57
N LEU A 42 -0.58 21.73 22.47
CA LEU A 42 -0.86 20.71 21.49
C LEU A 42 -0.71 19.36 22.20
N LEU A 43 -1.82 18.84 22.73
CA LEU A 43 -1.95 17.46 23.17
C LEU A 43 -1.55 16.57 21.99
N GLY A 44 -0.32 16.07 22.03
CA GLY A 44 0.17 15.02 21.14
C GLY A 44 -0.59 13.73 21.44
N LEU A 45 -1.78 13.60 20.88
CA LEU A 45 -2.40 12.30 20.72
C LEU A 45 -1.46 11.48 19.82
N PRO A 46 -1.04 10.27 20.21
CA PRO A 46 -0.32 9.41 19.30
C PRO A 46 -1.26 9.08 18.14
N LEU A 47 -1.09 9.76 17.01
CA LEU A 47 -1.59 9.26 15.74
C LEU A 47 -0.84 7.96 15.50
N SER A 48 -1.47 6.85 15.84
CA SER A 48 -1.01 5.54 15.40
C SER A 48 -1.12 5.57 13.88
N ALA A 49 0.02 5.79 13.23
CA ALA A 49 0.14 5.65 11.78
C ALA A 49 0.01 4.16 11.49
N HIS A 50 -1.22 3.72 11.23
CA HIS A 50 -1.46 2.36 10.80
C HIS A 50 -0.89 2.22 9.39
N ALA A 51 0.05 1.31 9.21
CA ALA A 51 0.60 1.01 7.90
C ALA A 51 -0.54 0.46 7.03
N VAL A 52 -0.87 1.17 5.95
CA VAL A 52 -1.81 0.68 4.93
C VAL A 52 -1.14 -0.49 4.21
N SER A 53 -1.86 -1.60 4.04
CA SER A 53 -1.38 -2.75 3.26
C SER A 53 -0.90 -2.30 1.87
N VAL A 54 0.21 -2.90 1.41
CA VAL A 54 0.76 -2.66 0.06
C VAL A 54 -0.25 -3.01 -1.04
N LEU A 55 -1.24 -3.86 -0.75
CA LEU A 55 -2.27 -4.28 -1.70
C LEU A 55 -3.35 -3.21 -1.96
N GLN A 56 -3.48 -2.20 -1.09
CA GLN A 56 -4.51 -1.15 -1.21
C GLN A 56 -5.91 -1.73 -1.49
N SER A 57 -6.58 -1.37 -2.60
CA SER A 57 -7.92 -1.91 -2.92
C SER A 57 -7.93 -3.40 -3.26
N ALA A 58 -6.80 -3.98 -3.70
CA ALA A 58 -6.68 -5.43 -3.94
C ALA A 58 -6.74 -6.25 -2.64
N GLN A 59 -6.60 -5.60 -1.47
CA GLN A 59 -6.63 -6.25 -0.15
C GLN A 59 -7.93 -7.02 0.12
N ALA A 60 -9.07 -6.56 -0.40
CA ALA A 60 -10.38 -7.20 -0.16
C ALA A 60 -10.56 -8.50 -0.97
N PHE A 61 -9.79 -8.67 -2.04
CA PHE A 61 -9.93 -9.80 -2.96
C PHE A 61 -9.22 -11.04 -2.44
N ALA A 62 -9.95 -12.15 -2.39
CA ALA A 62 -9.35 -13.48 -2.27
C ALA A 62 -8.81 -13.96 -3.61
N VAL A 63 -9.56 -13.69 -4.67
CA VAL A 63 -9.21 -14.02 -6.06
C VAL A 63 -9.39 -12.78 -6.92
N LEU A 64 -8.34 -12.39 -7.65
CA LEU A 64 -8.39 -11.32 -8.63
C LEU A 64 -7.73 -11.79 -9.93
N GLY A 65 -8.53 -11.99 -10.97
CA GLY A 65 -8.07 -12.37 -12.31
C GLY A 65 -8.05 -11.18 -13.27
N ALA A 66 -7.33 -11.34 -14.40
CA ALA A 66 -7.27 -10.32 -15.44
C ALA A 66 -8.03 -10.69 -16.72
N SER A 67 -7.64 -11.77 -17.41
CA SER A 67 -8.25 -12.16 -18.69
C SER A 67 -9.50 -13.04 -18.50
N THR A 68 -9.39 -14.08 -17.67
CA THR A 68 -10.49 -14.99 -17.33
C THR A 68 -10.33 -15.55 -15.91
N VAL A 69 -11.43 -16.00 -15.32
CA VAL A 69 -11.44 -16.91 -14.17
C VAL A 69 -12.20 -18.17 -14.57
N THR A 70 -11.60 -19.33 -14.35
CA THR A 70 -12.21 -20.63 -14.67
C THR A 70 -12.24 -21.48 -13.41
N ASN A 71 -13.41 -22.02 -13.07
CA ASN A 71 -13.58 -22.92 -11.96
C ASN A 71 -14.12 -24.29 -12.41
N THR A 72 -13.57 -25.36 -11.83
CA THR A 72 -14.08 -26.73 -11.92
C THR A 72 -14.39 -27.24 -10.52
N GLY A 73 -15.51 -27.95 -10.35
CA GLY A 73 -15.87 -28.52 -9.05
C GLY A 73 -16.26 -27.50 -7.97
N PRO A 74 -16.48 -27.96 -6.71
CA PRO A 74 -16.93 -27.13 -5.61
C PRO A 74 -15.77 -26.31 -5.03
N THR A 75 -15.72 -25.02 -5.32
CA THR A 75 -14.71 -24.09 -4.78
C THR A 75 -15.34 -23.16 -3.77
N THR A 76 -14.64 -22.84 -2.69
CA THR A 76 -15.05 -21.83 -1.71
C THR A 76 -14.11 -20.64 -1.73
N ILE A 77 -14.65 -19.43 -1.85
CA ILE A 77 -13.90 -18.18 -1.83
C ILE A 77 -14.41 -17.33 -0.66
N ASN A 78 -13.54 -17.01 0.30
CA ASN A 78 -13.83 -16.15 1.45
C ASN A 78 -13.08 -14.82 1.28
N GLY A 79 -13.79 -13.81 0.81
CA GLY A 79 -13.25 -12.57 0.26
C GLY A 79 -13.80 -12.30 -1.14
N ASP A 80 -13.48 -11.15 -1.71
CA ASP A 80 -14.06 -10.76 -3.00
C ASP A 80 -13.45 -11.57 -4.16
N LEU A 81 -14.28 -11.81 -5.18
CA LEU A 81 -13.87 -12.40 -6.46
C LEU A 81 -13.90 -11.29 -7.52
N GLY A 82 -12.74 -11.02 -8.11
CA GLY A 82 -12.56 -9.96 -9.10
C GLY A 82 -12.11 -10.47 -10.46
N LEU A 83 -12.61 -9.84 -11.53
CA LEU A 83 -12.08 -10.01 -12.89
C LEU A 83 -12.09 -8.67 -13.62
N SER A 84 -10.94 -8.23 -14.13
CA SER A 84 -10.83 -7.06 -15.01
C SER A 84 -9.48 -7.04 -15.77
N PRO A 85 -9.42 -6.68 -17.07
CA PRO A 85 -10.52 -6.19 -17.92
C PRO A 85 -11.35 -7.29 -18.57
N GLY A 86 -11.02 -8.55 -18.31
CA GLY A 86 -11.75 -9.71 -18.80
C GLY A 86 -13.22 -9.70 -18.41
N THR A 87 -14.01 -10.44 -19.17
CA THR A 87 -15.48 -10.49 -19.05
C THR A 87 -16.01 -11.91 -18.87
N SER A 88 -15.14 -12.90 -18.70
CA SER A 88 -15.53 -14.31 -18.60
C SER A 88 -15.07 -14.94 -17.30
N ILE A 89 -16.05 -15.26 -16.46
CA ILE A 89 -15.91 -16.17 -15.32
C ILE A 89 -16.71 -17.42 -15.64
N THR A 90 -16.04 -18.55 -15.80
CA THR A 90 -16.66 -19.83 -16.14
C THR A 90 -16.68 -20.77 -14.93
N GLY A 91 -17.73 -21.58 -14.80
CA GLY A 91 -17.90 -22.49 -13.65
C GLY A 91 -18.24 -21.80 -12.32
N SER A 92 -18.71 -20.54 -12.36
CA SER A 92 -19.11 -19.78 -11.16
C SER A 92 -20.28 -20.41 -10.39
N GLY A 93 -21.14 -21.19 -11.06
CA GLY A 93 -22.28 -21.86 -10.43
C GLY A 93 -21.93 -22.92 -9.38
N SER A 94 -20.67 -23.37 -9.33
CA SER A 94 -20.15 -24.27 -8.29
C SER A 94 -19.22 -23.58 -7.29
N ILE A 95 -19.11 -22.25 -7.36
CA ILE A 95 -18.38 -21.44 -6.38
C ILE A 95 -19.32 -21.07 -5.24
N THR A 96 -18.92 -21.39 -4.01
CA THR A 96 -19.47 -20.77 -2.79
C THR A 96 -18.67 -19.51 -2.51
N LEU A 97 -19.26 -18.34 -2.82
CA LEU A 97 -18.63 -17.04 -2.62
C LEU A 97 -19.13 -16.37 -1.35
N ASN A 98 -18.24 -16.18 -0.38
CA ASN A 98 -18.45 -15.44 0.85
C ASN A 98 -17.75 -14.07 0.73
N GLY A 99 -18.28 -13.24 -0.16
CA GLY A 99 -17.75 -11.93 -0.55
C GLY A 99 -18.58 -11.33 -1.67
N THR A 100 -18.06 -10.30 -2.32
CA THR A 100 -18.70 -9.66 -3.47
C THR A 100 -18.03 -10.08 -4.77
N LEU A 101 -18.84 -10.29 -5.80
CA LEU A 101 -18.36 -10.49 -7.16
C LEU A 101 -18.19 -9.13 -7.85
N HIS A 102 -16.98 -8.84 -8.32
CA HIS A 102 -16.64 -7.65 -9.09
C HIS A 102 -16.13 -8.03 -10.48
N GLN A 103 -16.99 -7.93 -11.49
CA GLN A 103 -16.65 -8.31 -12.86
C GLN A 103 -16.71 -7.10 -13.78
N THR A 104 -15.54 -6.69 -14.29
CA THR A 104 -15.38 -5.57 -15.22
C THR A 104 -15.96 -4.24 -14.68
N ASP A 105 -15.96 -4.06 -13.35
CA ASP A 105 -16.44 -2.84 -12.70
C ASP A 105 -15.30 -1.96 -12.21
N ALA A 106 -15.66 -0.78 -11.66
CA ALA A 106 -14.68 0.18 -11.15
C ALA A 106 -13.83 -0.37 -10.00
N VAL A 107 -14.36 -1.29 -9.19
CA VAL A 107 -13.66 -1.86 -8.04
C VAL A 107 -12.60 -2.86 -8.52
N ALA A 108 -12.95 -3.77 -9.44
CA ALA A 108 -11.99 -4.70 -10.05
C ALA A 108 -10.93 -3.99 -10.89
N MET A 109 -11.29 -2.94 -11.63
CA MET A 109 -10.33 -2.11 -12.37
C MET A 109 -9.33 -1.43 -11.44
N LEU A 110 -9.82 -0.87 -10.33
CA LEU A 110 -9.00 -0.24 -9.31
C LEU A 110 -8.04 -1.23 -8.66
N ALA A 111 -8.56 -2.41 -8.28
CA ALA A 111 -7.77 -3.48 -7.67
C ALA A 111 -6.65 -3.99 -8.58
N GLN A 112 -6.90 -4.12 -9.90
CA GLN A 112 -5.86 -4.51 -10.86
C GLN A 112 -4.73 -3.48 -10.96
N ARG A 113 -5.08 -2.19 -10.97
CA ARG A 113 -4.07 -1.12 -10.97
C ARG A 113 -3.24 -1.15 -9.69
N ASP A 114 -3.90 -1.26 -8.54
CA ASP A 114 -3.22 -1.29 -7.24
C ASP A 114 -2.35 -2.56 -7.09
N LEU A 115 -2.76 -3.69 -7.68
CA LEU A 115 -1.93 -4.90 -7.77
C LEU A 115 -0.64 -4.66 -8.57
N VAL A 116 -0.69 -3.94 -9.69
CA VAL A 116 0.51 -3.57 -10.46
C VAL A 116 1.44 -2.68 -9.63
N ILE A 117 0.88 -1.70 -8.91
CA ILE A 117 1.64 -0.83 -8.00
C ILE A 117 2.27 -1.65 -6.88
N ALA A 118 1.52 -2.56 -6.26
CA ALA A 118 2.00 -3.43 -5.19
C ALA A 118 3.18 -4.29 -5.65
N ARG A 119 3.08 -4.92 -6.84
CA ARG A 119 4.18 -5.69 -7.43
C ARG A 119 5.44 -4.85 -7.65
N ALA A 120 5.29 -3.63 -8.18
CA ALA A 120 6.41 -2.72 -8.39
C ALA A 120 7.04 -2.27 -7.07
N ALA A 121 6.22 -1.97 -6.05
CA ALA A 121 6.69 -1.61 -4.72
C ALA A 121 7.46 -2.75 -4.04
N LEU A 122 6.94 -3.99 -4.13
CA LEU A 122 7.63 -5.17 -3.60
C LEU A 122 8.95 -5.42 -4.33
N ALA A 123 8.97 -5.29 -5.66
CA ALA A 123 10.18 -5.48 -6.47
C ALA A 123 11.30 -4.46 -6.17
N ALA A 124 10.94 -3.30 -5.62
CA ALA A 124 11.90 -2.27 -5.23
C ALA A 124 12.57 -2.53 -3.86
N LEU A 125 12.08 -3.51 -3.09
CA LEU A 125 12.67 -3.85 -1.80
C LEU A 125 14.03 -4.54 -1.98
N PRO A 126 15.05 -4.19 -1.16
CA PRO A 126 16.37 -4.78 -1.28
C PRO A 126 16.31 -6.28 -1.00
N MET A 127 17.05 -7.07 -1.78
CA MET A 127 17.16 -8.52 -1.59
C MET A 127 18.14 -8.82 -0.46
N THR A 128 17.77 -9.74 0.44
CA THR A 128 18.64 -10.20 1.52
C THR A 128 19.40 -11.47 1.18
N THR A 129 18.76 -12.38 0.42
CA THR A 129 19.30 -13.71 0.13
C THR A 129 18.88 -14.17 -1.26
N ASP A 130 19.84 -14.69 -2.04
CA ASP A 130 19.55 -15.38 -3.31
C ASP A 130 19.41 -16.89 -3.04
N LEU A 131 18.25 -17.44 -3.39
CA LEU A 131 17.90 -18.85 -3.26
C LEU A 131 17.76 -19.54 -4.62
N THR A 132 18.26 -18.93 -5.70
CA THR A 132 18.26 -19.52 -7.04
C THR A 132 18.78 -20.97 -7.01
N GLY A 133 17.99 -21.89 -7.57
CA GLY A 133 18.34 -23.31 -7.66
C GLY A 133 18.10 -24.12 -6.38
N GLN A 134 17.70 -23.49 -5.27
CA GLN A 134 17.27 -24.18 -4.06
C GLN A 134 15.81 -24.63 -4.17
N VAL A 135 15.51 -25.79 -3.59
CA VAL A 135 14.14 -26.29 -3.46
C VAL A 135 13.68 -26.02 -2.03
N LEU A 136 12.56 -25.34 -1.88
CA LEU A 136 11.98 -25.04 -0.58
C LEU A 136 11.22 -26.25 -0.03
N GLY A 137 11.12 -26.32 1.29
CA GLY A 137 10.35 -27.31 2.03
C GLY A 137 11.14 -28.57 2.42
N THR A 138 10.51 -29.46 3.19
CA THR A 138 11.12 -30.71 3.69
C THR A 138 11.47 -31.73 2.60
N GLY A 139 10.86 -31.64 1.42
CA GLY A 139 11.25 -32.41 0.24
C GLY A 139 12.42 -31.78 -0.53
N GLY A 140 12.77 -30.53 -0.20
CA GLY A 140 13.86 -29.78 -0.78
C GLY A 140 15.09 -29.65 0.11
N THR A 141 15.86 -28.60 -0.13
CA THR A 141 17.11 -28.27 0.58
C THR A 141 16.91 -27.25 1.70
N LEU A 142 15.80 -26.52 1.71
CA LEU A 142 15.52 -25.45 2.67
C LEU A 142 14.10 -25.53 3.23
N SER A 143 13.96 -26.13 4.41
CA SER A 143 12.66 -26.37 5.06
C SER A 143 12.24 -25.28 6.04
N ARG A 144 13.13 -24.34 6.39
CA ARG A 144 12.83 -23.23 7.32
C ARG A 144 13.51 -21.94 6.91
N LEU A 145 12.78 -20.83 6.98
CA LEU A 145 13.26 -19.48 6.72
C LEU A 145 12.85 -18.55 7.85
N THR A 146 13.67 -17.53 8.11
CA THR A 146 13.39 -16.40 9.03
C THR A 146 12.88 -15.20 8.22
N PRO A 147 12.51 -14.06 8.84
CA PRO A 147 12.14 -12.88 8.05
C PRO A 147 13.25 -12.46 7.09
N GLY A 148 12.88 -12.10 5.86
CA GLY A 148 13.80 -11.73 4.79
C GLY A 148 13.12 -11.55 3.43
N THR A 149 13.89 -11.00 2.52
CA THR A 149 13.56 -10.88 1.09
C THR A 149 14.43 -11.88 0.30
N TYR A 150 13.78 -12.84 -0.33
CA TYR A 150 14.38 -14.02 -0.96
C TYR A 150 14.24 -13.93 -2.48
N ALA A 151 15.36 -13.92 -3.20
CA ALA A 151 15.36 -13.88 -4.65
C ALA A 151 15.47 -15.28 -5.26
N PHE A 152 14.77 -15.51 -6.37
CA PHE A 152 15.01 -16.60 -7.30
C PHE A 152 15.14 -15.97 -8.68
N SER A 153 16.31 -16.03 -9.30
CA SER A 153 16.49 -15.51 -10.67
C SER A 153 15.73 -16.35 -11.72
N SER A 154 15.40 -17.59 -11.37
CA SER A 154 14.60 -18.53 -12.16
C SER A 154 13.28 -18.87 -11.45
N GLY A 155 12.76 -20.09 -11.64
CA GLY A 155 11.56 -20.55 -10.95
C GLY A 155 11.85 -20.96 -9.50
N ALA A 156 10.85 -20.81 -8.63
CA ALA A 156 10.84 -21.32 -7.27
C ALA A 156 10.00 -22.60 -7.20
N LEU A 157 10.55 -23.63 -6.54
CA LEU A 157 9.86 -24.90 -6.28
C LEU A 157 9.70 -25.09 -4.77
N LEU A 158 8.47 -25.40 -4.34
CA LEU A 158 8.15 -25.83 -2.98
C LEU A 158 7.76 -27.31 -2.98
N ASP A 159 8.55 -28.13 -2.30
CA ASP A 159 8.30 -29.56 -2.10
C ASP A 159 8.26 -29.90 -0.60
N GLY A 160 7.14 -30.45 -0.14
CA GLY A 160 6.90 -30.73 1.28
C GLY A 160 6.56 -29.48 2.10
N VAL A 161 7.00 -29.44 3.36
CA VAL A 161 6.62 -28.40 4.33
C VAL A 161 7.69 -27.31 4.41
N LEU A 162 7.33 -26.07 4.08
CA LEU A 162 8.16 -24.88 4.35
C LEU A 162 7.68 -24.19 5.62
N THR A 163 8.59 -24.01 6.57
CA THR A 163 8.34 -23.24 7.79
C THR A 163 8.85 -21.81 7.64
N LEU A 164 7.97 -20.84 7.79
CA LEU A 164 8.31 -19.43 7.92
C LEU A 164 8.25 -19.06 9.40
N ASP A 165 9.40 -18.91 10.04
CA ASP A 165 9.44 -18.59 11.46
C ASP A 165 9.74 -17.11 11.65
N ALA A 166 8.74 -16.35 12.11
CA ALA A 166 8.90 -14.93 12.39
C ALA A 166 9.87 -14.65 13.55
N ALA A 167 10.26 -15.66 14.34
CA ALA A 167 11.24 -15.58 15.42
C ALA A 167 10.97 -14.46 16.44
N GLY A 168 9.69 -14.05 16.58
CA GLY A 168 9.27 -12.96 17.44
C GLY A 168 9.53 -11.55 16.90
N ASP A 169 9.94 -11.41 15.64
CA ASP A 169 10.16 -10.10 15.00
C ASP A 169 8.82 -9.32 14.90
N PRO A 170 8.71 -8.12 15.51
CA PRO A 170 7.50 -7.31 15.49
C PRO A 170 7.11 -6.82 14.08
N ASN A 171 8.00 -6.91 13.10
CA ASN A 171 7.79 -6.53 11.70
C ASN A 171 8.16 -7.67 10.73
N ALA A 172 8.00 -8.92 11.16
CA ALA A 172 8.36 -10.10 10.37
C ALA A 172 7.82 -10.03 8.93
N ALA A 173 8.72 -10.00 7.96
CA ALA A 173 8.37 -9.96 6.54
C ALA A 173 9.04 -11.10 5.78
N PHE A 174 8.25 -11.86 5.03
CA PHE A 174 8.71 -12.90 4.12
C PHE A 174 8.30 -12.50 2.71
N LEU A 175 9.28 -12.05 1.93
CA LEU A 175 9.05 -11.65 0.54
C LEU A 175 9.83 -12.56 -0.39
N PHE A 176 9.13 -13.26 -1.26
CA PHE A 176 9.72 -14.09 -2.30
C PHE A 176 9.61 -13.37 -3.64
N GLN A 177 10.76 -13.07 -4.23
CA GLN A 177 10.90 -12.42 -5.54
C GLN A 177 11.33 -13.47 -6.55
N VAL A 178 10.39 -13.96 -7.35
CA VAL A 178 10.60 -15.08 -8.26
C VAL A 178 10.66 -14.56 -9.68
N GLY A 179 11.78 -14.74 -10.37
CA GLY A 179 12.02 -14.21 -11.71
C GLY A 179 11.15 -14.87 -12.78
N SER A 180 10.75 -16.12 -12.56
CA SER A 180 9.83 -16.85 -13.45
C SER A 180 8.66 -17.45 -12.67
N THR A 181 8.52 -18.78 -12.66
CA THR A 181 7.34 -19.48 -12.13
C THR A 181 7.48 -19.84 -10.66
N LEU A 182 6.36 -19.86 -9.95
CA LEU A 182 6.23 -20.53 -8.65
C LEU A 182 5.51 -21.86 -8.85
N THR A 183 6.07 -22.97 -8.38
CA THR A 183 5.40 -24.27 -8.41
C THR A 183 5.45 -24.93 -7.04
N THR A 184 4.38 -25.60 -6.65
CA THR A 184 4.40 -26.51 -5.51
C THR A 184 4.21 -27.95 -5.96
N ALA A 185 4.94 -28.88 -5.35
CA ALA A 185 4.61 -30.29 -5.43
C ALA A 185 3.24 -30.57 -4.78
N SER A 186 2.70 -31.77 -5.03
CA SER A 186 1.44 -32.18 -4.42
C SER A 186 1.59 -32.32 -2.90
N ALA A 187 0.56 -31.95 -2.15
CA ALA A 187 0.52 -31.97 -0.69
C ALA A 187 1.60 -31.11 0.01
N SER A 188 2.28 -30.21 -0.71
CA SER A 188 3.17 -29.22 -0.10
C SER A 188 2.41 -28.27 0.83
N SER A 189 3.11 -27.68 1.81
CA SER A 189 2.50 -26.70 2.70
C SER A 189 3.45 -25.61 3.17
N ILE A 190 2.87 -24.46 3.52
CA ILE A 190 3.58 -23.36 4.20
C ILE A 190 3.00 -23.21 5.60
N VAL A 191 3.86 -23.30 6.61
CA VAL A 191 3.51 -23.11 8.02
C VAL A 191 4.19 -21.85 8.51
N VAL A 192 3.41 -20.91 9.06
CA VAL A 192 3.95 -19.70 9.69
C VAL A 192 3.97 -19.89 11.21
N LEU A 193 5.13 -19.68 11.82
CA LEU A 193 5.34 -19.77 13.27
C LEU A 193 5.67 -18.40 13.84
N ASN A 194 5.30 -18.21 15.11
CA ASN A 194 5.64 -17.03 15.91
C ASN A 194 5.25 -15.69 15.27
N GLY A 195 4.23 -15.69 14.42
CA GLY A 195 3.73 -14.51 13.75
C GLY A 195 2.96 -13.57 14.68
N ASN A 196 2.65 -12.38 14.16
CA ASN A 196 1.88 -11.32 14.80
C ASN A 196 1.08 -10.55 13.74
N ALA A 197 0.33 -9.54 14.16
CA ALA A 197 -0.54 -8.74 13.28
C ALA A 197 0.20 -7.99 12.15
N ASN A 198 1.52 -7.83 12.27
CA ASN A 198 2.35 -7.19 11.26
C ASN A 198 3.06 -8.19 10.35
N THR A 199 2.89 -9.50 10.58
CA THR A 199 3.56 -10.53 9.78
C THR A 199 3.09 -10.48 8.33
N THR A 200 4.03 -10.38 7.40
CA THR A 200 3.74 -10.35 5.96
C THR A 200 4.33 -11.56 5.24
N VAL A 201 3.56 -12.13 4.31
CA VAL A 201 4.01 -13.20 3.42
C VAL A 201 3.55 -12.88 2.01
N TYR A 202 4.49 -12.52 1.14
CA TYR A 202 4.25 -12.13 -0.25
C TYR A 202 5.10 -12.94 -1.20
N TRP A 203 4.48 -13.41 -2.28
CA TRP A 203 5.13 -14.07 -3.40
C TRP A 203 4.92 -13.21 -4.65
N ASN A 204 5.94 -12.45 -5.02
CA ASN A 204 5.96 -11.66 -6.25
C ASN A 204 6.54 -12.50 -7.38
N VAL A 205 5.66 -13.09 -8.19
CA VAL A 205 5.99 -14.07 -9.22
C VAL A 205 6.10 -13.41 -10.59
N GLY A 206 7.23 -13.57 -11.26
CA GLY A 206 7.58 -12.90 -12.53
C GLY A 206 6.80 -13.41 -13.73
N SER A 207 6.31 -14.65 -13.68
CA SER A 207 5.39 -15.22 -14.68
C SER A 207 4.13 -15.78 -14.01
N SER A 208 4.00 -17.11 -13.94
CA SER A 208 2.81 -17.81 -13.47
C SER A 208 3.07 -18.62 -12.20
N ALA A 209 2.03 -18.86 -11.41
CA ALA A 209 2.08 -19.72 -10.23
C ALA A 209 1.18 -20.95 -10.40
N THR A 210 1.67 -22.12 -10.00
CA THR A 210 0.92 -23.39 -10.00
C THR A 210 1.02 -24.05 -8.64
N LEU A 211 -0.11 -24.16 -7.93
CA LEU A 211 -0.19 -24.95 -6.71
C LEU A 211 -0.59 -26.38 -7.05
N GLY A 212 0.28 -27.35 -6.73
CA GLY A 212 0.05 -28.78 -6.88
C GLY A 212 -1.11 -29.28 -6.01
N THR A 213 -1.59 -30.49 -6.31
CA THR A 213 -2.86 -30.98 -5.73
C THR A 213 -2.78 -31.04 -4.21
N SER A 214 -3.88 -30.69 -3.53
CA SER A 214 -3.96 -30.69 -2.07
C SER A 214 -2.89 -29.84 -1.35
N THR A 215 -2.23 -28.89 -2.03
CA THR A 215 -1.29 -27.94 -1.40
C THR A 215 -2.00 -27.09 -0.35
N ARG A 216 -1.36 -26.84 0.79
CA ARG A 216 -1.84 -25.90 1.83
C ARG A 216 -0.94 -24.67 1.89
N PHE A 217 -1.28 -23.66 1.10
CA PHE A 217 -0.48 -22.46 0.95
C PHE A 217 -0.86 -21.38 1.96
N ALA A 218 0.12 -20.57 2.36
CA ALA A 218 -0.05 -19.41 3.22
C ALA A 218 0.64 -18.20 2.59
N GLY A 219 -0.05 -17.06 2.57
CA GLY A 219 0.44 -15.80 2.02
C GLY A 219 -0.20 -15.40 0.69
N ASN A 220 0.28 -14.29 0.15
CA ASN A 220 -0.32 -13.58 -0.97
C ASN A 220 0.49 -13.83 -2.24
N ILE A 221 -0.10 -14.50 -3.23
CA ILE A 221 0.50 -14.71 -4.54
C ILE A 221 0.10 -13.55 -5.44
N LEU A 222 1.09 -12.79 -5.88
CA LEU A 222 0.96 -11.77 -6.91
C LEU A 222 1.71 -12.32 -8.12
N ALA A 223 1.00 -12.74 -9.17
CA ALA A 223 1.61 -13.26 -10.40
C ALA A 223 1.51 -12.24 -11.53
N ALA A 224 2.54 -12.13 -12.37
CA ALA A 224 2.49 -11.27 -13.56
C ALA A 224 1.55 -11.82 -14.65
N GLN A 225 1.40 -13.14 -14.67
CA GLN A 225 0.60 -13.88 -15.63
C GLN A 225 -0.46 -14.70 -14.87
N SER A 226 -0.50 -16.02 -15.06
CA SER A 226 -1.60 -16.85 -14.59
C SER A 226 -1.36 -17.46 -13.22
N ILE A 227 -2.43 -17.80 -12.52
CA ILE A 227 -2.38 -18.62 -11.31
C ILE A 227 -3.29 -19.84 -11.51
N THR A 228 -2.74 -21.03 -11.27
CA THR A 228 -3.49 -22.29 -11.29
C THR A 228 -3.45 -22.92 -9.92
N LEU A 229 -4.61 -23.13 -9.31
CA LEU A 229 -4.78 -23.98 -8.15
C LEU A 229 -5.33 -25.31 -8.65
N THR A 230 -4.49 -26.35 -8.64
CA THR A 230 -4.93 -27.69 -9.02
C THR A 230 -5.84 -28.29 -7.95
N THR A 231 -6.44 -29.45 -8.26
CA THR A 231 -7.52 -30.06 -7.47
C THR A 231 -7.22 -30.06 -5.97
N GLY A 232 -8.12 -29.45 -5.19
CA GLY A 232 -8.07 -29.47 -3.73
C GLY A 232 -6.96 -28.64 -3.09
N ALA A 233 -6.17 -27.88 -3.86
CA ALA A 233 -5.24 -26.90 -3.28
C ALA A 233 -6.01 -25.82 -2.49
N GLN A 234 -5.40 -25.32 -1.42
CA GLN A 234 -6.02 -24.38 -0.48
C GLN A 234 -5.06 -23.23 -0.16
N ILE A 235 -5.56 -22.01 -0.20
CA ILE A 235 -4.93 -20.83 0.41
C ILE A 235 -5.83 -20.45 1.59
N LEU A 236 -5.50 -20.96 2.78
CA LEU A 236 -6.35 -20.75 3.97
C LEU A 236 -6.20 -19.37 4.58
N CYS A 237 -5.07 -18.71 4.33
CA CYS A 237 -4.77 -17.36 4.78
C CYS A 237 -3.94 -16.68 3.70
N GLY A 238 -4.59 -15.90 2.84
CA GLY A 238 -3.92 -15.20 1.74
C GLY A 238 -4.75 -15.15 0.46
N ARG A 239 -4.09 -14.83 -0.66
CA ARG A 239 -4.75 -14.37 -1.89
C ARG A 239 -4.10 -14.96 -3.14
N ALA A 240 -4.90 -15.10 -4.20
CA ALA A 240 -4.45 -15.41 -5.55
C ALA A 240 -4.77 -14.23 -6.48
N LEU A 241 -3.75 -13.41 -6.77
CA LEU A 241 -3.87 -12.16 -7.51
C LEU A 241 -3.04 -12.22 -8.81
N ALA A 242 -3.71 -12.39 -9.95
CA ALA A 242 -3.09 -12.37 -11.28
C ALA A 242 -3.17 -10.96 -11.87
N ALA A 243 -2.01 -10.34 -12.05
CA ALA A 243 -1.90 -9.00 -12.59
C ALA A 243 -2.25 -8.96 -14.07
N VAL A 244 -2.67 -7.79 -14.53
CA VAL A 244 -3.06 -7.55 -15.92
C VAL A 244 -1.88 -7.74 -16.90
N ALA A 245 -1.69 -8.97 -17.35
CA ALA A 245 -1.11 -9.30 -18.64
C ALA A 245 -2.21 -9.85 -19.55
N ALA A 246 -2.09 -9.70 -20.87
CA ALA A 246 -3.13 -10.08 -21.83
C ALA A 246 -3.61 -11.55 -21.70
N VAL A 247 -2.78 -12.43 -21.11
CA VAL A 247 -3.02 -13.87 -20.94
C VAL A 247 -3.23 -14.31 -19.48
N ALA A 248 -3.25 -13.39 -18.53
CA ALA A 248 -3.27 -13.69 -17.10
C ALA A 248 -4.64 -14.21 -16.63
N ALA A 249 -4.75 -15.53 -16.50
CA ALA A 249 -5.96 -16.24 -16.09
C ALA A 249 -5.82 -16.81 -14.67
N ILE A 250 -6.95 -16.95 -13.97
CA ILE A 250 -7.04 -17.76 -12.75
C ILE A 250 -7.77 -19.06 -13.08
N THR A 251 -7.17 -20.19 -12.76
CA THR A 251 -7.80 -21.53 -12.88
C THR A 251 -7.91 -22.16 -11.50
N LEU A 252 -9.12 -22.59 -11.14
CA LEU A 252 -9.47 -23.22 -9.87
C LEU A 252 -10.09 -24.60 -10.12
N ASP A 253 -9.77 -25.56 -9.27
CA ASP A 253 -10.39 -26.87 -9.20
C ASP A 253 -10.61 -27.29 -7.73
N SER A 254 -11.86 -27.27 -7.29
CA SER A 254 -12.29 -27.75 -5.97
C SER A 254 -11.48 -27.15 -4.80
N ASN A 255 -11.23 -25.83 -4.84
CA ASN A 255 -10.29 -25.16 -3.94
C ASN A 255 -10.95 -24.43 -2.77
N ILE A 256 -10.14 -24.00 -1.81
CA ILE A 256 -10.53 -23.02 -0.79
C ILE A 256 -9.54 -21.85 -0.84
N VAL A 257 -10.01 -20.62 -1.01
CA VAL A 257 -9.19 -19.41 -0.96
C VAL A 257 -9.80 -18.44 0.05
N THR A 258 -9.02 -18.02 1.04
CA THR A 258 -9.49 -17.18 2.15
C THR A 258 -8.56 -15.99 2.37
N ALA A 259 -9.01 -14.80 1.99
CA ALA A 259 -8.23 -13.55 2.03
C ALA A 259 -7.81 -13.14 3.45
N ASN A 260 -8.66 -13.43 4.43
CA ASN A 260 -8.42 -13.18 5.85
C ASN A 260 -8.93 -14.36 6.65
N CYS A 261 -8.09 -14.93 7.50
CA CYS A 261 -8.47 -16.07 8.33
C CYS A 261 -8.49 -15.63 9.78
N THR A 262 -9.61 -15.85 10.46
CA THR A 262 -9.77 -15.47 11.87
C THR A 262 -8.92 -16.30 12.82
N THR A 263 -8.32 -17.39 12.33
CA THR A 263 -7.39 -18.25 13.05
C THR A 263 -6.21 -18.59 12.14
N GLY A 264 -4.99 -18.48 12.66
CA GLY A 264 -3.77 -18.90 11.95
C GLY A 264 -2.99 -17.80 11.23
N ASP A 265 -3.51 -16.58 11.06
CA ASP A 265 -2.75 -15.45 10.51
C ASP A 265 -2.21 -14.47 11.57
N PHE A 266 -2.43 -14.76 12.86
CA PHE A 266 -1.99 -13.90 13.97
C PHE A 266 -2.55 -12.47 13.91
N GLY A 267 -3.71 -12.26 13.27
CA GLY A 267 -4.34 -10.95 13.10
C GLY A 267 -3.74 -10.11 11.97
N SER A 268 -3.02 -10.73 11.03
CA SER A 268 -2.31 -10.05 9.93
C SER A 268 -3.12 -9.88 8.64
N TYR A 269 -4.41 -10.22 8.67
CA TYR A 269 -5.36 -10.09 7.56
C TYR A 269 -4.96 -10.90 6.33
N GLY A 270 -4.63 -12.17 6.58
CA GLY A 270 -4.08 -13.09 5.57
C GLY A 270 -2.65 -12.73 5.19
N PHE A 271 -1.80 -12.46 6.18
CA PHE A 271 -0.38 -12.16 6.01
C PHE A 271 -0.09 -10.95 5.11
N SER A 272 -0.94 -9.93 5.16
CA SER A 272 -0.74 -8.68 4.43
C SER A 272 -0.05 -7.59 5.25
N GLY A 273 -0.01 -7.76 6.58
CA GLY A 273 0.56 -6.82 7.53
C GLY A 273 -0.36 -5.62 7.79
N GLY A 274 -0.75 -5.45 9.05
CA GLY A 274 -1.51 -4.30 9.55
C GLY A 274 -3.03 -4.53 9.64
N PRO A 275 -3.72 -3.77 10.54
CA PRO A 275 -5.17 -3.73 10.56
C PRO A 275 -5.73 -3.13 9.26
N THR A 276 -6.92 -3.59 8.85
CA THR A 276 -7.69 -3.21 7.64
C THR A 276 -7.39 -1.81 7.09
N PRO A 277 -7.50 -1.57 5.76
CA PRO A 277 -7.73 -0.20 5.30
C PRO A 277 -8.92 0.31 6.10
N ALA A 278 -8.76 1.46 6.78
CA ALA A 278 -9.92 2.18 7.27
C ALA A 278 -10.89 2.22 6.09
N THR A 279 -12.08 1.63 6.24
CA THR A 279 -13.19 1.90 5.31
C THR A 279 -13.12 3.38 5.08
N ALA A 280 -12.96 3.83 3.83
CA ALA A 280 -12.94 5.25 3.54
C ALA A 280 -14.23 5.79 4.16
N VAL A 281 -14.12 6.40 5.34
CA VAL A 281 -15.20 7.16 5.92
C VAL A 281 -15.42 8.20 4.84
N PRO A 282 -16.58 8.22 4.16
CA PRO A 282 -16.86 9.33 3.28
C PRO A 282 -16.82 10.52 4.21
N GLU A 283 -15.74 11.32 4.16
CA GLU A 283 -15.73 12.57 4.88
C GLU A 283 -17.00 13.27 4.39
N PRO A 284 -17.95 13.61 5.28
CA PRO A 284 -19.08 14.40 4.85
C PRO A 284 -18.50 15.76 4.49
N HIS A 285 -18.19 15.89 3.20
CA HIS A 285 -18.26 17.14 2.49
C HIS A 285 -17.39 18.23 3.12
N SER A 286 -16.07 18.20 2.86
CA SER A 286 -15.20 19.38 3.03
C SER A 286 -15.78 20.62 2.32
N TRP A 287 -16.65 20.42 1.32
CA TRP A 287 -17.48 21.46 0.68
C TRP A 287 -18.61 22.01 1.58
N ALA A 288 -19.25 21.21 2.42
CA ALA A 288 -20.28 21.69 3.35
C ALA A 288 -19.67 22.60 4.44
N LEU A 289 -18.49 22.27 4.95
CA LEU A 289 -17.75 23.12 5.89
C LEU A 289 -17.20 24.38 5.23
N MET A 290 -16.76 24.31 3.96
CA MET A 290 -16.34 25.50 3.20
C MET A 290 -17.51 26.45 2.91
N LEU A 291 -18.69 25.93 2.52
CA LEU A 291 -19.86 26.76 2.23
C LEU A 291 -20.45 27.41 3.49
N LEU A 292 -20.41 26.73 4.64
CA LEU A 292 -20.81 27.31 5.92
C LEU A 292 -19.85 28.43 6.36
N GLY A 293 -18.55 28.32 6.06
CA GLY A 293 -17.54 29.35 6.37
C GLY A 293 -17.70 30.65 5.56
N PHE A 294 -18.02 30.57 4.28
CA PHE A 294 -18.18 31.77 3.43
C PHE A 294 -19.59 32.38 3.45
N GLY A 295 -20.63 31.59 3.77
CA GLY A 295 -22.01 32.10 3.89
C GLY A 295 -22.23 33.08 5.05
N MET A 296 -21.50 32.91 6.16
CA MET A 296 -21.62 33.77 7.35
C MET A 296 -20.98 35.15 7.18
N ILE A 297 -20.00 35.29 6.28
CA ILE A 297 -19.35 36.58 5.97
C ILE A 297 -20.23 37.43 5.03
N GLY A 298 -20.99 36.80 4.13
CA GLY A 298 -21.87 37.49 3.19
C GLY A 298 -23.12 38.13 3.82
N VAL A 299 -23.62 37.58 4.93
CA VAL A 299 -24.82 38.10 5.62
C VAL A 299 -24.47 39.28 6.54
N ALA A 300 -23.24 39.34 7.07
CA ALA A 300 -22.79 40.45 7.92
C ALA A 300 -22.60 41.77 7.14
N SER A 301 -22.29 41.73 5.84
CA SER A 301 -22.03 42.94 5.04
C SER A 301 -23.29 43.62 4.49
N ARG A 302 -24.48 43.00 4.57
CA ARG A 302 -25.74 43.59 4.08
C ARG A 302 -26.56 44.34 5.13
N ARG A 303 -26.18 44.35 6.41
CA ARG A 303 -26.91 45.09 7.47
C ARG A 303 -26.50 46.56 7.62
N GLY A 304 -25.59 47.08 6.78
CA GLY A 304 -25.01 48.42 6.92
C GLY A 304 -25.69 49.57 6.17
N ARG A 305 -26.74 49.36 5.37
CA ARG A 305 -27.39 50.47 4.63
C ARG A 305 -28.75 50.80 5.23
N ARG A 306 -28.76 51.74 6.18
CA ARG A 306 -29.97 52.47 6.58
C ARG A 306 -30.24 53.59 5.56
N PRO A 307 -31.48 53.80 5.10
CA PRO A 307 -31.84 55.02 4.35
C PRO A 307 -31.90 56.22 5.30
N GLN A 308 -31.37 57.38 4.88
CA GLN A 308 -31.70 58.66 5.52
C GLN A 308 -33.11 59.10 5.09
N PRO A 309 -33.93 59.65 6.00
CA PRO A 309 -35.22 60.23 5.64
C PRO A 309 -35.05 61.65 5.05
N ALA A 310 -35.96 61.94 4.11
CA ALA A 310 -36.23 63.16 3.33
C ALA A 310 -35.38 64.42 3.56
#